data_AF-A0A061J8M8-F1
#
_entry.id   AF-A0A061J8M8-F1
#
_cell.length_a   1.000
_cell.length_b   1.000
_cell.length_c   1.000
_cell.angle_alpha   90.00
_cell.angle_beta   90.00
_cell.angle_gamma   90.00
#
_symmetry.space_group_name_H-M   'P 1'
#
loop_
_entity.id
_entity.type
_entity.pdbx_description
1 polymer ?
#
loop_
_entity_poly.entity_id
_entity_poly.type
_entity_poly.pdbx_seq_one_letter_code
_entity_poly.pdbx_strand_id
1 'polypeptide(L)'
;MPRSKGRRTNSRARQERGDPLNSSADIHLSNEAATSGDSVVEARVRVGAAPERQARKTRSKKGEAASRYNWPCRILGALCALLIAFLHLHFNMHADYDFPCRCGAAGGGPLVSALAGRRLGLTGVHLHSVNRSAVREQLAALSGCATVYRLTDAFEDVPSLSRRLRKDAAGARCVVWLVEDVSVVRGVANALKELLEDNTLRGDHILREGSRGLFVLVLGTSREKLVHILPHRVVHMFHTITV
;
A
#
# COMPACT_ATOMS: atom_id res chain seq x y z
N MET A 1 -28.35 37.43 55.44
CA MET A 1 -27.36 38.52 55.60
C MET A 1 -25.95 37.96 55.52
N PRO A 2 -24.99 38.69 54.89
CA PRO A 2 -23.69 38.18 54.43
C PRO A 2 -22.49 38.75 55.22
N ARG A 3 -21.33 38.07 55.13
CA ARG A 3 -19.91 38.53 55.24
C ARG A 3 -19.06 37.37 55.80
N SER A 4 -17.83 37.10 55.39
CA SER A 4 -16.85 37.89 54.63
C SER A 4 -15.63 37.03 54.25
N LYS A 5 -14.99 37.38 53.12
CA LYS A 5 -13.53 37.54 52.85
C LYS A 5 -12.62 36.35 53.22
N GLY A 6 -11.77 35.79 52.37
CA GLY A 6 -11.18 36.22 51.09
C GLY A 6 -9.68 35.87 51.11
N ARG A 7 -9.08 35.42 49.99
CA ARG A 7 -7.64 35.64 49.74
C ARG A 7 -7.27 35.57 48.25
N ARG A 8 -6.71 36.71 47.83
CA ARG A 8 -5.92 37.11 46.65
C ARG A 8 -4.89 36.07 46.15
N THR A 9 -4.93 35.75 44.84
CA THR A 9 -4.05 36.18 43.72
C THR A 9 -2.58 35.76 43.76
N ASN A 10 -2.11 35.13 42.67
CA ASN A 10 -0.84 35.52 42.02
C ASN A 10 -0.83 35.14 40.53
N SER A 11 -0.83 36.19 39.72
CA SER A 11 -0.44 36.26 38.31
C SER A 11 1.08 36.40 38.20
N ARG A 12 1.71 35.71 37.24
CA ARG A 12 3.01 36.13 36.69
C ARG A 12 3.09 35.82 35.21
N ALA A 13 2.95 36.89 34.42
CA ALA A 13 3.43 37.01 33.06
C ALA A 13 4.59 38.02 33.06
N ARG A 14 5.69 37.68 32.39
CA ARG A 14 6.74 38.58 31.84
C ARG A 14 7.69 37.67 31.04
N GLN A 15 7.75 37.63 29.71
CA GLN A 15 7.93 38.66 28.66
C GLN A 15 9.38 39.12 28.48
N GLU A 16 9.84 38.95 27.21
CA GLU A 16 10.94 39.63 26.49
C GLU A 16 12.37 39.22 26.89
N ARG A 17 13.36 39.09 25.97
CA ARG A 17 13.62 39.74 24.67
C ARG A 17 14.88 39.09 24.07
N GLY A 18 15.04 39.08 22.74
CA GLY A 18 16.37 39.03 22.14
C GLY A 18 16.51 38.31 20.80
N ASP A 19 15.87 38.83 19.76
CA ASP A 19 16.47 38.93 18.41
C ASP A 19 16.77 40.44 18.23
N PRO A 20 17.79 40.90 17.45
CA PRO A 20 17.92 40.53 16.03
C PRO A 20 19.31 40.71 15.37
N LEU A 21 19.36 40.57 14.02
CA LEU A 21 20.29 41.19 13.05
C LEU A 21 21.74 40.66 13.04
N ASN A 22 22.50 40.59 11.95
CA ASN A 22 22.32 40.63 10.49
C ASN A 22 23.76 40.54 9.91
N SER A 23 23.86 40.37 8.58
CA SER A 23 25.03 40.75 7.73
C SER A 23 26.28 39.89 7.83
N SER A 24 27.04 39.61 6.77
CA SER A 24 27.00 39.89 5.33
C SER A 24 28.07 38.95 4.73
N ALA A 25 27.80 38.19 3.68
CA ALA A 25 27.96 38.57 2.27
C ALA A 25 29.42 38.92 1.87
N ASP A 26 30.00 38.11 0.99
CA ASP A 26 30.63 38.51 -0.29
C ASP A 26 30.99 37.22 -1.07
N ILE A 27 30.32 36.88 -2.17
CA ILE A 27 30.36 37.42 -3.56
C ILE A 27 31.64 37.01 -4.32
N HIS A 28 31.47 36.14 -5.32
CA HIS A 28 31.92 36.32 -6.72
C HIS A 28 31.39 35.14 -7.57
N LEU A 29 30.37 35.35 -8.42
CA LEU A 29 30.47 35.60 -9.88
C LEU A 29 31.07 34.42 -10.68
N SER A 30 30.25 33.68 -11.43
CA SER A 30 30.14 33.87 -12.89
C SER A 30 29.29 32.79 -13.57
N ASN A 31 28.71 33.23 -14.68
CA ASN A 31 27.64 32.69 -15.52
C ASN A 31 27.92 31.40 -16.31
N GLU A 32 26.81 30.70 -16.53
CA GLU A 32 26.31 30.11 -17.79
C GLU A 32 27.04 28.99 -18.57
N ALA A 33 26.19 28.00 -18.88
CA ALA A 33 25.96 27.33 -20.16
C ALA A 33 26.49 25.90 -20.39
N ALA A 34 25.54 25.10 -20.90
CA ALA A 34 25.64 23.93 -21.78
C ALA A 34 25.93 22.53 -21.18
N THR A 35 24.90 21.70 -21.32
CA THR A 35 24.85 20.24 -21.48
C THR A 35 26.12 19.55 -21.99
N SER A 36 26.47 18.39 -21.40
CA SER A 36 26.69 17.08 -22.06
C SER A 36 27.49 16.11 -21.17
N GLY A 37 27.23 14.81 -21.29
CA GLY A 37 28.32 13.84 -21.45
C GLY A 37 28.66 12.93 -20.27
N ASP A 38 28.17 11.69 -20.39
CA ASP A 38 28.92 10.43 -20.24
C ASP A 38 30.26 10.47 -19.49
N SER A 39 30.33 9.69 -18.41
CA SER A 39 31.58 9.40 -17.72
C SER A 39 32.21 8.09 -18.19
N VAL A 40 33.50 8.20 -18.47
CA VAL A 40 34.55 7.16 -18.49
C VAL A 40 34.83 6.51 -19.85
N VAL A 41 35.69 7.21 -20.59
CA VAL A 41 36.60 6.69 -21.60
C VAL A 41 37.81 6.08 -20.90
N GLU A 42 38.14 4.82 -21.18
CA GLU A 42 39.52 4.45 -21.47
C GLU A 42 39.59 3.45 -22.64
N ALA A 43 39.95 4.06 -23.79
CA ALA A 43 40.63 3.57 -24.99
C ALA A 43 41.03 2.07 -25.06
N ARG A 44 40.52 1.31 -26.05
CA ARG A 44 41.07 1.11 -27.42
C ARG A 44 42.36 0.26 -27.42
N VAL A 45 42.45 -0.89 -28.08
CA VAL A 45 42.53 -1.18 -29.55
C VAL A 45 43.27 -2.55 -29.61
N ARG A 46 43.20 -3.48 -30.58
CA ARG A 46 42.43 -3.77 -31.81
C ARG A 46 43.13 -5.00 -32.45
N VAL A 47 42.47 -5.61 -33.43
CA VAL A 47 43.02 -6.46 -34.51
C VAL A 47 43.29 -7.94 -34.18
N GLY A 48 42.61 -8.80 -34.94
CA GLY A 48 42.89 -10.24 -35.01
C GLY A 48 43.58 -10.66 -36.30
N ALA A 49 44.01 -11.93 -36.32
CA ALA A 49 43.88 -12.90 -37.42
C ALA A 49 44.63 -14.21 -37.05
N ALA A 50 43.92 -15.36 -37.11
CA ALA A 50 44.27 -16.74 -37.54
C ALA A 50 45.64 -17.41 -37.15
N PRO A 51 45.86 -18.76 -37.25
CA PRO A 51 45.11 -19.78 -37.99
C PRO A 51 44.95 -21.18 -37.31
N GLU A 52 44.30 -22.04 -38.09
CA GLU A 52 43.97 -23.47 -37.99
C GLU A 52 45.18 -24.44 -37.86
N ARG A 53 45.00 -25.61 -37.20
CA ARG A 53 45.59 -26.92 -37.61
C ARG A 53 45.05 -28.13 -36.80
N GLN A 54 44.65 -29.16 -37.54
CA GLN A 54 44.17 -30.47 -37.11
C GLN A 54 45.26 -31.38 -36.49
N ALA A 55 44.89 -32.28 -35.58
CA ALA A 55 45.57 -33.57 -35.39
C ALA A 55 44.70 -34.65 -34.68
N ARG A 56 44.10 -35.51 -35.51
CA ARG A 56 44.08 -37.00 -35.48
C ARG A 56 44.13 -37.77 -34.14
N LYS A 57 43.01 -38.46 -33.87
CA LYS A 57 42.80 -39.83 -33.31
C LYS A 57 43.92 -40.48 -32.47
N THR A 58 43.52 -40.92 -31.27
CA THR A 58 43.78 -42.29 -30.79
C THR A 58 42.51 -42.89 -30.17
N ARG A 59 42.23 -44.14 -30.57
CA ARG A 59 41.11 -44.98 -30.12
C ARG A 59 41.75 -46.21 -29.47
N SER A 60 41.48 -46.48 -28.20
CA SER A 60 41.57 -47.82 -27.59
C SER A 60 40.85 -47.73 -26.24
N LYS A 61 39.59 -48.17 -26.15
CA LYS A 61 39.09 -49.54 -25.91
C LYS A 61 38.87 -49.83 -24.41
N LYS A 62 37.64 -50.26 -24.15
CA LYS A 62 37.14 -51.12 -23.07
C LYS A 62 36.98 -50.51 -21.67
N GLY A 63 35.72 -50.28 -21.36
CA GLY A 63 35.14 -50.14 -20.03
C GLY A 63 33.61 -50.17 -20.12
N GLU A 64 33.05 -51.13 -20.88
CA GLU A 64 31.63 -51.46 -20.80
C GLU A 64 31.34 -52.07 -19.42
N ALA A 65 30.96 -51.24 -18.46
CA ALA A 65 30.29 -51.68 -17.23
C ALA A 65 29.70 -50.49 -16.42
N ALA A 66 29.01 -49.54 -17.06
CA ALA A 66 28.31 -48.49 -16.27
C ALA A 66 27.08 -47.86 -16.95
N SER A 67 26.62 -48.34 -18.12
CA SER A 67 25.53 -47.64 -18.83
C SER A 67 24.12 -48.20 -18.62
N ARG A 68 23.95 -49.31 -17.89
CA ARG A 68 22.61 -49.90 -17.65
C ARG A 68 21.86 -49.34 -16.44
N TYR A 69 22.50 -48.53 -15.58
CA TYR A 69 21.85 -47.96 -14.39
C TYR A 69 21.57 -46.44 -14.48
N ASN A 70 22.01 -45.76 -15.53
CA ASN A 70 21.75 -44.31 -15.70
C ASN A 70 20.36 -43.99 -16.29
N TRP A 71 19.68 -44.99 -16.86
CA TRP A 71 18.32 -44.85 -17.39
C TRP A 71 17.26 -44.69 -16.28
N PRO A 72 17.23 -45.52 -15.23
CA PRO A 72 16.25 -45.36 -14.15
C PRO A 72 16.47 -44.06 -13.36
N CYS A 73 17.70 -43.60 -13.19
CA CYS A 73 17.97 -42.33 -12.47
C CYS A 73 17.48 -41.09 -13.24
N ARG A 74 17.52 -41.11 -14.58
CA ARG A 74 16.97 -40.03 -15.40
C ARG A 74 15.45 -40.01 -15.39
N ILE A 75 14.83 -41.19 -15.43
CA ILE A 75 13.37 -41.33 -15.32
C ILE A 75 12.91 -40.91 -13.93
N LEU A 76 13.59 -41.37 -12.87
CA LEU A 76 13.30 -40.98 -11.49
C LEU A 76 13.53 -39.48 -11.28
N GLY A 77 14.59 -38.91 -11.84
CA GLY A 77 14.85 -37.47 -11.79
C GLY A 77 13.76 -36.66 -12.52
N ALA A 78 13.31 -37.12 -13.69
CA ALA A 78 12.22 -36.49 -14.42
C ALA A 78 10.88 -36.62 -13.68
N LEU A 79 10.61 -37.77 -13.05
CA LEU A 79 9.42 -37.98 -12.21
C LEU A 79 9.47 -37.13 -10.94
N CYS A 80 10.61 -37.02 -10.27
CA CYS A 80 10.79 -36.12 -9.13
C CYS A 80 10.64 -34.66 -9.56
N ALA A 81 11.19 -34.26 -10.70
CA ALA A 81 11.01 -32.91 -11.23
C ALA A 81 9.55 -32.62 -11.62
N LEU A 82 8.84 -33.59 -12.21
CA LEU A 82 7.41 -33.50 -12.50
C LEU A 82 6.59 -33.46 -11.22
N LEU A 83 6.94 -34.24 -10.19
CA LEU A 83 6.27 -34.23 -8.90
C LEU A 83 6.51 -32.90 -8.18
N ILE A 84 7.75 -32.39 -8.18
CA ILE A 84 8.06 -31.07 -7.62
C ILE A 84 7.34 -29.99 -8.41
N ALA A 85 7.35 -30.02 -9.75
CA ALA A 85 6.61 -29.06 -10.57
C ALA A 85 5.10 -29.15 -10.35
N PHE A 86 4.56 -30.37 -10.21
CA PHE A 86 3.15 -30.62 -9.91
C PHE A 86 2.80 -30.11 -8.52
N LEU A 87 3.60 -30.41 -7.49
CA LEU A 87 3.41 -29.89 -6.14
C LEU A 87 3.59 -28.38 -6.13
N HIS A 88 4.56 -27.81 -6.85
CA HIS A 88 4.77 -26.38 -6.93
C HIS A 88 3.63 -25.69 -7.67
N LEU A 89 3.07 -26.31 -8.72
CA LEU A 89 1.85 -25.88 -9.40
C LEU A 89 0.64 -26.02 -8.48
N HIS A 90 0.47 -27.14 -7.78
CA HIS A 90 -0.71 -27.41 -6.96
C HIS A 90 -0.72 -26.60 -5.67
N PHE A 91 0.45 -26.39 -5.04
CA PHE A 91 0.61 -25.50 -3.90
C PHE A 91 0.62 -24.03 -4.30
N ASN A 92 1.14 -23.64 -5.48
CA ASN A 92 0.97 -22.26 -5.97
C ASN A 92 -0.45 -21.98 -6.47
N MET A 93 -1.16 -22.99 -6.99
CA MET A 93 -2.56 -22.90 -7.38
C MET A 93 -3.47 -23.00 -6.15
N HIS A 94 -3.08 -23.68 -5.07
CA HIS A 94 -3.73 -23.57 -3.75
C HIS A 94 -3.27 -22.33 -2.96
N ALA A 95 -2.23 -21.64 -3.41
CA ALA A 95 -1.98 -20.24 -3.08
C ALA A 95 -2.84 -19.29 -3.93
N ASP A 96 -3.91 -19.80 -4.55
CA ASP A 96 -5.15 -19.05 -4.73
C ASP A 96 -5.61 -18.57 -3.34
N TYR A 97 -5.03 -17.47 -2.89
CA TYR A 97 -5.80 -16.50 -2.15
C TYR A 97 -6.94 -16.09 -3.08
N ASP A 98 -8.04 -16.85 -3.01
CA ASP A 98 -9.33 -16.51 -3.57
C ASP A 98 -9.51 -15.01 -3.45
N PHE A 99 -9.76 -14.33 -4.57
CA PHE A 99 -10.13 -12.92 -4.54
C PHE A 99 -11.27 -12.77 -3.53
N PRO A 100 -11.04 -12.13 -2.38
CA PRO A 100 -11.96 -12.21 -1.25
C PRO A 100 -13.33 -11.66 -1.62
N CYS A 101 -13.34 -10.71 -2.56
CA CYS A 101 -14.54 -10.13 -3.15
C CYS A 101 -14.72 -10.59 -4.59
N ARG A 102 -15.84 -11.27 -4.87
CA ARG A 102 -16.25 -11.68 -6.22
C ARG A 102 -16.87 -10.51 -6.99
N CYS A 103 -16.12 -9.43 -7.13
CA CYS A 103 -16.58 -8.18 -7.75
C CYS A 103 -16.51 -8.17 -9.29
N GLY A 104 -16.11 -9.27 -9.95
CA GLY A 104 -15.96 -9.32 -11.41
C GLY A 104 -17.26 -9.07 -12.20
N ALA A 105 -18.42 -9.36 -11.61
CA ALA A 105 -19.73 -9.12 -12.21
C ALA A 105 -20.30 -7.72 -11.89
N ALA A 106 -19.69 -6.97 -10.98
CA ALA A 106 -20.19 -5.68 -10.49
C ALA A 106 -19.91 -4.50 -11.43
N GLY A 107 -19.34 -4.76 -12.62
CA GLY A 107 -18.95 -3.73 -13.60
C GLY A 107 -17.52 -3.24 -13.43
N GLY A 108 -17.02 -2.49 -14.42
CA GLY A 108 -15.70 -1.87 -14.37
C GLY A 108 -15.73 -0.55 -13.62
N GLY A 109 -14.80 -0.33 -12.69
CA GLY A 109 -14.71 0.95 -11.98
C GLY A 109 -13.55 0.98 -10.97
N PRO A 110 -12.97 2.15 -10.65
CA PRO A 110 -11.82 2.22 -9.76
C PRO A 110 -12.08 1.65 -8.35
N LEU A 111 -13.29 1.85 -7.78
CA LEU A 111 -13.62 1.29 -6.47
C LEU A 111 -13.80 -0.23 -6.52
N VAL A 112 -14.45 -0.74 -7.57
CA VAL A 112 -14.62 -2.18 -7.80
C VAL A 112 -13.26 -2.85 -7.96
N SER A 113 -12.36 -2.26 -8.73
CA SER A 113 -10.99 -2.73 -8.91
C SER A 113 -10.18 -2.73 -7.60
N ALA A 114 -10.38 -1.75 -6.72
CA ALA A 114 -9.72 -1.68 -5.42
C ALA A 114 -10.16 -2.83 -4.47
N LEU A 115 -11.39 -3.31 -4.60
CA LEU A 115 -11.94 -4.45 -3.87
C LEU A 115 -11.60 -5.79 -4.53
N ALA A 116 -11.61 -5.85 -5.86
CA ALA A 116 -11.32 -7.05 -6.65
C ALA A 116 -9.83 -7.42 -6.72
N GLY A 117 -8.95 -6.67 -6.06
CA GLY A 117 -7.52 -6.97 -6.03
C GLY A 117 -7.19 -8.20 -5.18
N ARG A 118 -6.03 -8.83 -5.44
CA ARG A 118 -5.48 -9.93 -4.62
C ARG A 118 -4.98 -9.47 -3.23
N ARG A 119 -4.94 -8.16 -2.97
CA ARG A 119 -4.47 -7.62 -1.70
C ARG A 119 -5.51 -7.92 -0.62
N LEU A 120 -5.10 -8.57 0.46
CA LEU A 120 -5.95 -8.78 1.64
C LEU A 120 -5.90 -7.57 2.58
N GLY A 121 -6.79 -7.53 3.56
CA GLY A 121 -6.83 -6.48 4.58
C GLY A 121 -7.56 -5.22 4.13
N LEU A 122 -7.28 -4.11 4.81
CA LEU A 122 -7.98 -2.84 4.62
C LEU A 122 -7.20 -1.91 3.68
N THR A 123 -7.90 -1.15 2.85
CA THR A 123 -7.29 -0.14 1.98
C THR A 123 -8.04 1.18 2.06
N GLY A 124 -7.30 2.29 2.10
CA GLY A 124 -7.86 3.63 2.11
C GLY A 124 -8.02 4.18 0.70
N VAL A 125 -9.21 4.69 0.37
CA VAL A 125 -9.47 5.46 -0.84
C VAL A 125 -10.05 6.83 -0.49
N HIS A 126 -9.47 7.88 -1.07
CA HIS A 126 -10.04 9.21 -1.10
C HIS A 126 -10.69 9.41 -2.47
N LEU A 127 -12.01 9.46 -2.51
CA LEU A 127 -12.78 9.72 -3.71
C LEU A 127 -13.11 11.21 -3.75
N HIS A 128 -12.44 11.92 -4.64
CA HIS A 128 -12.65 13.36 -4.79
C HIS A 128 -13.97 13.61 -5.52
N SER A 129 -14.99 14.05 -4.79
CA SER A 129 -16.38 14.09 -5.24
C SER A 129 -16.71 15.33 -6.07
N VAL A 130 -15.97 15.55 -7.17
CA VAL A 130 -16.28 16.64 -8.11
C VAL A 130 -17.61 16.34 -8.81
N ASN A 131 -17.84 15.07 -9.17
CA ASN A 131 -19.09 14.63 -9.76
C ASN A 131 -19.89 13.67 -8.86
N ARG A 132 -20.99 14.17 -8.28
CA ARG A 132 -21.85 13.37 -7.39
C ARG A 132 -22.55 12.21 -8.08
N SER A 133 -22.88 12.30 -9.37
CA SER A 133 -23.53 11.18 -10.07
C SER A 133 -22.56 10.04 -10.31
N ALA A 134 -21.31 10.35 -10.70
CA ALA A 134 -20.26 9.35 -10.88
C ALA A 134 -19.90 8.65 -9.56
N VAL A 135 -19.82 9.39 -8.44
CA VAL A 135 -19.64 8.80 -7.11
C VAL A 135 -20.76 7.81 -6.78
N ARG A 136 -22.02 8.19 -7.03
CA ARG A 136 -23.17 7.34 -6.74
C ARG A 136 -23.15 6.06 -7.57
N GLU A 137 -22.79 6.16 -8.84
CA GLU A 137 -22.65 5.00 -9.75
C GLU A 137 -21.56 4.04 -9.25
N GLN A 138 -20.37 4.57 -8.91
CA GLN A 138 -19.28 3.76 -8.36
C GLN A 138 -19.67 3.05 -7.06
N LEU A 139 -20.36 3.75 -6.14
CA LEU A 139 -20.84 3.14 -4.89
C LEU A 139 -21.96 2.12 -5.11
N ALA A 140 -22.84 2.35 -6.08
CA ALA A 140 -23.91 1.42 -6.43
C ALA A 140 -23.35 0.10 -6.95
N ALA A 141 -22.30 0.15 -7.79
CA ALA A 141 -21.59 -1.03 -8.28
C ALA A 141 -21.06 -1.91 -7.13
N LEU A 142 -20.54 -1.31 -6.05
CA LEU A 142 -19.99 -2.06 -4.91
C LEU A 142 -21.02 -2.94 -4.18
N SER A 143 -22.29 -2.53 -4.16
CA SER A 143 -23.34 -3.25 -3.45
C SER A 143 -23.57 -4.68 -3.95
N GLY A 144 -23.16 -4.97 -5.20
CA GLY A 144 -23.24 -6.31 -5.78
C GLY A 144 -22.19 -7.30 -5.24
N CYS A 145 -21.14 -6.82 -4.54
CA CYS A 145 -20.04 -7.68 -4.10
C CYS A 145 -19.45 -7.37 -2.72
N ALA A 146 -19.91 -6.29 -2.06
CA ALA A 146 -19.48 -5.91 -0.72
C ALA A 146 -20.63 -5.30 0.08
N THR A 147 -20.57 -5.44 1.41
CA THR A 147 -21.51 -4.77 2.30
C THR A 147 -21.02 -3.34 2.55
N VAL A 148 -21.85 -2.35 2.19
CA VAL A 148 -21.50 -0.93 2.33
C VAL A 148 -22.14 -0.35 3.59
N TYR A 149 -21.32 0.14 4.51
CA TYR A 149 -21.73 0.82 5.72
C TYR A 149 -21.39 2.31 5.65
N ARG A 150 -22.38 3.15 5.93
CA ARG A 150 -22.18 4.58 6.10
C ARG A 150 -21.82 4.88 7.55
N LEU A 151 -20.75 5.64 7.75
CA LEU A 151 -20.33 6.16 9.04
C LEU A 151 -20.75 7.63 9.11
N THR A 152 -21.78 7.91 9.92
CA THR A 152 -22.40 9.23 10.05
C THR A 152 -22.10 9.90 11.39
N ASP A 153 -21.85 9.11 12.41
CA ASP A 153 -21.69 9.60 13.79
C ASP A 153 -20.21 9.78 14.10
N ALA A 154 -19.85 10.90 14.72
CA ALA A 154 -18.48 11.19 15.08
C ALA A 154 -17.94 10.21 16.12
N PHE A 155 -16.71 9.75 15.88
CA PHE A 155 -15.97 8.93 16.81
C PHE A 155 -15.04 9.80 17.67
N GLU A 156 -15.34 9.86 18.97
CA GLU A 156 -14.55 10.59 19.96
C GLU A 156 -13.32 9.79 20.44
N ASP A 157 -13.38 8.45 20.33
CA ASP A 157 -12.34 7.56 20.85
C ASP A 157 -12.14 6.30 19.99
N VAL A 158 -10.93 5.71 20.08
CA VAL A 158 -10.56 4.52 19.30
C VAL A 158 -11.38 3.28 19.66
N PRO A 159 -11.70 2.99 20.95
CA PRO A 159 -12.60 1.89 21.30
C PRO A 159 -13.98 1.95 20.62
N SER A 160 -14.58 3.14 20.49
CA SER A 160 -15.88 3.34 19.83
C SER A 160 -15.81 3.01 18.34
N LEU A 161 -14.77 3.50 17.65
CA LEU A 161 -14.47 3.17 16.25
C LEU A 161 -14.27 1.66 16.10
N SER A 162 -13.39 1.06 16.91
CA SER A 162 -13.06 -0.37 16.86
C SER A 162 -14.30 -1.25 17.01
N ARG A 163 -15.15 -0.96 18.01
CA ARG A 163 -16.39 -1.69 18.25
C ARG A 163 -17.33 -1.60 17.05
N ARG A 164 -17.46 -0.42 16.44
CA ARG A 164 -18.29 -0.22 15.26
C ARG A 164 -17.77 -1.02 14.07
N LEU A 165 -16.49 -0.88 13.74
CA LEU A 165 -15.91 -1.56 12.58
C LEU A 165 -15.94 -3.10 12.71
N ARG A 166 -15.65 -3.64 13.91
CA ARG A 166 -15.75 -5.09 14.15
C ARG A 166 -17.19 -5.60 14.04
N LYS A 167 -18.16 -4.83 14.55
CA LYS A 167 -19.58 -5.17 14.42
C LYS A 167 -19.98 -5.24 12.94
N ASP A 168 -19.61 -4.24 12.16
CA ASP A 168 -19.90 -4.17 10.73
C ASP A 168 -19.22 -5.32 9.95
N ALA A 169 -18.03 -5.75 10.38
CA ALA A 169 -17.26 -6.83 9.77
C ALA A 169 -17.60 -8.25 10.25
N ALA A 170 -18.39 -8.42 11.32
CA ALA A 170 -18.55 -9.71 12.01
C ALA A 170 -19.09 -10.87 11.13
N GLY A 171 -19.81 -10.55 10.05
CA GLY A 171 -20.39 -11.53 9.11
C GLY A 171 -20.06 -11.27 7.64
N ALA A 172 -19.20 -10.30 7.33
CA ALA A 172 -18.97 -9.87 5.96
C ALA A 172 -17.51 -10.12 5.54
N ARG A 173 -17.34 -10.85 4.42
CA ARG A 173 -16.01 -11.08 3.82
C ARG A 173 -15.46 -9.83 3.12
N CYS A 174 -16.37 -8.99 2.60
CA CYS A 174 -16.05 -7.76 1.90
C CYS A 174 -16.88 -6.61 2.44
N VAL A 175 -16.19 -5.62 3.00
CA VAL A 175 -16.82 -4.50 3.69
C VAL A 175 -16.33 -3.18 3.10
N VAL A 176 -17.23 -2.21 2.99
CA VAL A 176 -16.89 -0.84 2.61
C VAL A 176 -17.39 0.08 3.71
N TRP A 177 -16.49 0.87 4.28
CA TRP A 177 -16.85 1.94 5.21
C TRP A 177 -16.79 3.27 4.47
N LEU A 178 -17.94 3.91 4.36
CA LEU A 178 -18.12 5.16 3.66
C LEU A 178 -18.20 6.32 4.65
N VAL A 179 -17.33 7.30 4.49
CA VAL A 179 -17.31 8.56 5.25
C VAL A 179 -17.50 9.71 4.27
N GLU A 180 -18.63 10.41 4.38
CA GLU A 180 -18.96 11.58 3.55
C GLU A 180 -18.64 12.90 4.26
N ASP A 181 -18.44 12.88 5.58
CA ASP A 181 -18.00 14.02 6.38
C ASP A 181 -16.74 13.65 7.18
N VAL A 182 -15.66 14.39 6.96
CA VAL A 182 -14.38 14.18 7.64
C VAL A 182 -14.46 14.39 9.16
N SER A 183 -15.46 15.13 9.65
CA SER A 183 -15.69 15.32 11.09
C SER A 183 -15.91 13.99 11.82
N VAL A 184 -16.51 13.01 11.14
CA VAL A 184 -16.82 11.66 11.65
C VAL A 184 -15.59 10.98 12.21
N VAL A 185 -14.44 11.15 11.54
CA VAL A 185 -13.19 10.45 11.87
C VAL A 185 -12.14 11.38 12.47
N ARG A 186 -12.44 12.66 12.66
CA ARG A 186 -11.45 13.65 13.08
C ARG A 186 -10.88 13.33 14.47
N GLY A 187 -11.72 12.95 15.43
CA GLY A 187 -11.30 12.58 16.79
C GLY A 187 -10.37 11.37 16.84
N VAL A 188 -10.49 10.47 15.86
CA VAL A 188 -9.74 9.21 15.76
C VAL A 188 -8.73 9.19 14.61
N ALA A 189 -8.45 10.35 13.99
CA ALA A 189 -7.68 10.42 12.75
C ALA A 189 -6.32 9.73 12.84
N ASN A 190 -5.63 9.86 13.98
CA ASN A 190 -4.35 9.21 14.21
C ASN A 190 -4.41 7.68 14.18
N ALA A 191 -5.52 7.10 14.65
CA ALA A 191 -5.72 5.65 14.68
C ALA A 191 -6.05 5.09 13.29
N LEU A 192 -6.52 5.92 12.35
CA LEU A 192 -6.70 5.51 10.97
C LEU A 192 -5.39 5.05 10.30
N LYS A 193 -4.25 5.57 10.76
CA LYS A 193 -2.95 5.10 10.24
C LYS A 193 -2.78 3.60 10.52
N GLU A 194 -2.89 3.22 11.78
CA GLU A 194 -2.81 1.82 12.25
C GLU A 194 -3.81 0.96 11.46
N LEU A 195 -5.08 1.38 11.46
CA LEU A 195 -6.16 0.70 10.75
C LEU A 195 -5.85 0.43 9.27
N LEU A 196 -5.29 1.41 8.56
CA LEU A 196 -5.01 1.29 7.12
C LEU A 196 -3.69 0.58 6.81
N GLU A 197 -2.73 0.55 7.74
CA GLU A 197 -1.43 -0.09 7.57
C GLU A 197 -1.49 -1.60 7.82
N ASP A 198 -2.12 -2.01 8.92
CA ASP A 198 -2.07 -3.40 9.38
C ASP A 198 -3.45 -3.99 9.73
N ASN A 199 -4.54 -3.26 9.46
CA ASN A 199 -5.90 -3.68 9.79
C ASN A 199 -6.09 -3.90 11.31
N THR A 200 -5.37 -3.14 12.14
CA THR A 200 -5.54 -3.16 13.60
C THR A 200 -5.95 -1.81 14.18
N LEU A 201 -6.56 -1.85 15.36
CA LEU A 201 -6.76 -0.69 16.21
C LEU A 201 -6.38 -1.08 17.64
N ARG A 202 -5.37 -0.42 18.20
CA ARG A 202 -4.73 -0.79 19.48
C ARG A 202 -4.21 -2.24 19.48
N GLY A 203 -3.70 -2.72 18.36
CA GLY A 203 -3.15 -4.07 18.20
C GLY A 203 -4.19 -5.18 17.98
N ASP A 204 -5.48 -4.85 17.98
CA ASP A 204 -6.52 -5.83 17.70
C ASP A 204 -6.98 -5.75 16.23
N HIS A 205 -7.09 -6.90 15.56
CA HIS A 205 -7.58 -6.96 14.19
C HIS A 205 -9.06 -6.55 14.04
N ILE A 206 -9.33 -5.78 12.98
CA ILE A 206 -10.68 -5.33 12.63
C ILE A 206 -11.35 -6.28 11.65
N LEU A 207 -10.70 -6.56 10.53
CA LEU A 207 -11.13 -7.59 9.58
C LEU A 207 -10.54 -8.95 9.97
N ARG A 208 -11.31 -10.01 9.72
CA ARG A 208 -10.84 -11.39 9.84
C ARG A 208 -9.87 -11.75 8.73
N GLU A 209 -9.10 -12.80 8.94
CA GLU A 209 -8.25 -13.40 7.90
C GLU A 209 -9.07 -13.78 6.67
N GLY A 210 -8.50 -13.60 5.47
CA GLY A 210 -9.19 -13.85 4.20
C GLY A 210 -10.33 -12.87 3.86
N SER A 211 -10.45 -11.78 4.60
CA SER A 211 -11.42 -10.70 4.35
C SER A 211 -10.76 -9.47 3.72
N ARG A 212 -11.59 -8.63 3.11
CA ARG A 212 -11.20 -7.37 2.47
C ARG A 212 -12.06 -6.23 2.99
N GLY A 213 -11.42 -5.10 3.25
CA GLY A 213 -12.13 -3.88 3.55
C GLY A 213 -11.67 -2.72 2.68
N LEU A 214 -12.58 -1.81 2.41
CA LEU A 214 -12.30 -0.55 1.76
C LEU A 214 -12.81 0.59 2.64
N PHE A 215 -11.91 1.47 3.06
CA PHE A 215 -12.27 2.68 3.79
C PHE A 215 -12.29 3.85 2.80
N VAL A 216 -13.48 4.39 2.52
CA VAL A 216 -13.68 5.40 1.48
C VAL A 216 -14.04 6.74 2.11
N LEU A 217 -13.18 7.73 1.90
CA LEU A 217 -13.47 9.14 2.18
C LEU A 217 -14.01 9.78 0.91
N VAL A 218 -15.30 10.14 0.88
CA VAL A 218 -15.92 10.86 -0.23
C VAL A 218 -15.99 12.33 0.14
N LEU A 219 -15.09 13.14 -0.42
CA LEU A 219 -14.98 14.55 -0.07
C LEU A 219 -14.85 15.40 -1.33
N GLY A 220 -15.51 16.56 -1.35
CA GLY A 220 -15.28 17.59 -2.38
C GLY A 220 -13.98 18.37 -2.17
N THR A 221 -13.24 18.05 -1.12
CA THR A 221 -11.95 18.68 -0.78
C THR A 221 -10.82 17.95 -1.50
N SER A 222 -9.85 18.68 -2.05
CA SER A 222 -8.70 18.06 -2.72
C SER A 222 -7.75 17.41 -1.70
N ARG A 223 -6.87 16.53 -2.18
CA ARG A 223 -5.89 15.84 -1.33
C ARG A 223 -4.96 16.83 -0.62
N GLU A 224 -4.55 17.90 -1.30
CA GLU A 224 -3.66 18.94 -0.78
C GLU A 224 -4.32 19.65 0.41
N LYS A 225 -5.61 19.96 0.29
CA LYS A 225 -6.39 20.57 1.37
C LYS A 225 -6.65 19.59 2.52
N LEU A 226 -6.77 18.30 2.24
CA LEU A 226 -7.02 17.27 3.25
C LEU A 226 -5.86 17.15 4.27
N VAL A 227 -4.62 17.46 3.87
CA VAL A 227 -3.45 17.48 4.76
C VAL A 227 -3.57 18.53 5.88
N HIS A 228 -4.40 19.57 5.68
CA HIS A 228 -4.68 20.57 6.71
C HIS A 228 -5.80 20.14 7.69
N ILE A 229 -6.49 19.04 7.40
CA ILE A 229 -7.64 18.56 8.19
C ILE A 229 -7.29 17.27 8.93
N LEU A 230 -6.62 16.34 8.23
CA LEU A 230 -6.17 15.06 8.77
C LEU A 230 -4.64 15.07 8.87
N PRO A 231 -4.06 14.29 9.81
CA PRO A 231 -2.61 14.15 9.90
C PRO A 231 -2.02 13.73 8.55
N HIS A 232 -0.94 14.37 8.12
CA HIS A 232 -0.31 14.13 6.81
C HIS A 232 -0.05 12.64 6.53
N ARG A 233 0.45 11.92 7.54
CA ARG A 233 0.69 10.46 7.50
C ARG A 233 -0.57 9.64 7.15
N VAL A 234 -1.73 10.08 7.62
CA VAL A 234 -3.02 9.42 7.36
C VAL A 234 -3.46 9.70 5.93
N VAL A 235 -3.31 10.94 5.45
CA VAL A 235 -3.64 11.31 4.07
C VAL A 235 -2.85 10.47 3.06
N HIS A 236 -1.59 10.14 3.37
CA HIS A 236 -0.78 9.26 2.53
C HIS A 236 -1.29 7.82 2.42
N MET A 237 -2.04 7.33 3.41
CA MET A 237 -2.66 6.00 3.38
C MET A 237 -3.86 5.91 2.44
N PHE A 238 -4.37 7.06 1.97
CA PHE A 238 -5.47 7.10 1.03
C PHE A 238 -4.97 7.22 -0.41
N HIS A 239 -5.38 6.28 -1.27
CA HIS A 239 -5.22 6.44 -2.71
C HIS A 239 -6.29 7.39 -3.24
N THR A 240 -5.91 8.38 -4.04
CA THR A 240 -6.86 9.38 -4.54
C THR A 240 -7.40 8.98 -5.90
N ILE A 241 -8.73 8.96 -6.01
CA ILE A 241 -9.48 8.69 -7.24
C ILE A 241 -10.35 9.90 -7.51
N THR A 242 -10.26 10.43 -8.73
CA THR A 242 -11.10 11.53 -9.21
C THR A 242 -12.17 10.97 -10.12
N VAL A 243 -13.44 11.30 -9.85
CA VAL A 243 -14.61 10.86 -10.63
C VAL A 243 -15.56 12.02 -10.88
#